data_AF-A0A8J7SK90-F1
#
_entry.id   AF-A0A8J7SK90-F1
#
_cell.length_a   1.000
_cell.length_b   1.000
_cell.length_c   1.000
_cell.angle_alpha   90.00
_cell.angle_beta   90.00
_cell.angle_gamma   90.00
#
_symmetry.space_group_name_H-M   'P 1'
#
loop_
_entity.id
_entity.type
_entity.pdbx_description
1 polymer ?
#
loop_
_entity_poly.entity_id
_entity_poly.type
_entity_poly.pdbx_seq_one_letter_code
_entity_poly.pdbx_strand_id
1 'polypeptide(L)'
;MNFTIAGKQLTCPHCQSLEFTKSSAQLNTAMASFMGVDWLNRSADTYQCLACGRIEWFLNEGDGSGADTDCLSCGTVMKAEQSKCSNCGWNYQ
;
A
#
# COMPACT_ATOMS: atom_id res chain seq x y z
N MET A 1 5.17 19.31 -11.99
CA MET A 1 6.35 18.88 -11.20
C MET A 1 6.72 17.46 -11.60
N ASN A 2 8.00 17.13 -11.69
CA ASN A 2 8.48 15.79 -12.05
C ASN A 2 8.70 14.96 -10.77
N PHE A 3 8.38 13.67 -10.81
CA PHE A 3 8.52 12.76 -9.66
C PHE A 3 9.36 11.54 -10.01
N THR A 4 9.95 10.92 -8.98
CA THR A 4 10.73 9.69 -9.09
C THR A 4 10.18 8.67 -8.10
N ILE A 5 9.92 7.44 -8.56
CA ILE A 5 9.42 6.32 -7.77
C ILE A 5 10.34 5.12 -7.99
N ALA A 6 10.79 4.47 -6.92
CA ALA A 6 11.75 3.35 -6.97
C ALA A 6 12.98 3.66 -7.85
N GLY A 7 13.50 4.90 -7.78
CA GLY A 7 14.64 5.35 -8.58
C GLY A 7 14.37 5.59 -10.07
N LYS A 8 13.12 5.46 -10.53
CA LYS A 8 12.71 5.71 -11.92
C LYS A 8 11.81 6.93 -12.04
N GLN A 9 12.00 7.72 -13.10
CA GLN A 9 11.18 8.89 -13.36
C GLN A 9 9.73 8.49 -13.69
N LEU A 10 8.76 9.07 -12.98
CA LEU A 10 7.35 8.83 -13.21
C LEU A 10 6.93 9.48 -14.54
N THR A 11 6.46 8.65 -15.47
CA THR A 11 5.99 9.06 -16.79
C THR A 11 4.58 8.54 -16.99
N CYS A 12 3.67 9.38 -17.49
CA CYS A 12 2.29 8.96 -17.74
C CYS A 12 2.29 7.91 -18.85
N PRO A 13 1.81 6.68 -18.62
CA PRO A 13 1.83 5.64 -19.65
C PRO A 13 0.81 5.90 -20.77
N HIS A 14 -0.12 6.83 -20.56
CA HIS A 14 -1.15 7.18 -21.54
C HIS A 14 -0.70 8.28 -22.50
N CYS A 15 -0.21 9.41 -21.96
CA CYS A 15 0.13 10.60 -22.75
C CYS A 15 1.61 10.98 -22.71
N GLN A 16 2.45 10.19 -22.03
CA GLN A 16 3.90 10.40 -21.89
C GLN A 16 4.32 11.70 -21.17
N SER A 17 3.38 12.45 -20.59
CA SER A 17 3.69 13.62 -19.77
C SER A 17 4.42 13.24 -18.48
N LEU A 18 5.32 14.12 -18.05
CA LEU A 18 6.05 14.06 -16.78
C LEU A 18 5.42 14.95 -15.69
N GLU A 19 4.37 15.68 -16.04
CA GLU A 19 3.74 16.63 -15.14
C GLU A 19 2.65 15.96 -14.31
N PHE A 20 2.91 15.84 -13.01
CA PHE A 20 1.94 15.32 -12.05
C PHE A 20 1.70 16.31 -10.91
N THR A 21 0.61 16.07 -10.19
CA THR A 21 0.36 16.57 -8.85
C THR A 21 0.29 15.39 -7.88
N LYS A 22 0.95 15.51 -6.72
CA LYS A 22 0.97 14.47 -5.67
C LYS A 22 -0.16 14.75 -4.68
N SER A 23 -0.90 13.72 -4.29
CA SER A 23 -1.86 13.75 -3.19
C SER A 23 -1.77 12.47 -2.38
N SER A 24 -2.03 12.56 -1.08
CA SER A 24 -2.30 11.39 -0.25
C SER A 24 -3.82 11.22 -0.18
N ALA A 25 -4.35 10.21 -0.86
CA ALA A 25 -5.76 9.87 -0.74
C ALA A 25 -5.91 8.87 0.41
N GLN A 26 -6.46 9.32 1.54
CA GLN A 26 -7.05 8.39 2.50
C GLN A 26 -8.29 7.81 1.81
N LEU A 27 -8.29 6.52 1.53
CA LEU A 27 -9.45 5.77 1.03
C LEU A 27 -10.50 5.71 2.15
N ASN A 28 -11.15 6.85 2.41
CA ASN A 28 -12.32 6.93 3.27
C ASN A 28 -13.48 6.27 2.54
N THR A 29 -13.57 4.95 2.62
CA THR A 29 -14.84 4.27 2.45
C THR A 29 -15.72 4.70 3.61
N ALA A 30 -16.68 5.58 3.32
CA ALA A 30 -17.82 5.86 4.20
C ALA A 30 -18.64 4.60 4.60
N MET A 31 -18.24 3.41 4.11
CA MET A 31 -18.81 2.10 4.41
C MET A 31 -17.98 1.28 5.43
N ALA A 32 -16.86 1.80 5.93
CA ALA A 32 -16.02 1.13 6.95
C ALA A 32 -16.66 1.11 8.36
N SER A 33 -17.70 1.91 8.60
CA SER A 33 -18.39 1.91 9.90
C SER A 33 -19.23 0.66 10.18
N PHE A 34 -19.39 -0.26 9.22
CA PHE A 34 -20.21 -1.48 9.41
C PHE A 34 -19.43 -2.77 9.61
N MET A 35 -18.12 -2.80 9.35
CA MET A 35 -17.28 -3.96 9.66
C MET A 35 -15.95 -3.45 10.20
N GLY A 36 -15.68 -3.71 11.48
CA GLY A 36 -14.50 -3.25 12.21
C GLY A 36 -13.22 -3.85 11.66
N VAL A 37 -12.73 -3.27 10.56
CA VAL A 37 -11.56 -3.79 9.89
C VAL A 37 -10.59 -2.64 9.57
N ASP A 38 -9.57 -2.52 10.40
CA ASP A 38 -8.48 -1.54 10.37
C ASP A 38 -7.52 -1.65 9.15
N TRP A 39 -7.82 -2.47 8.14
CA TRP A 39 -6.99 -2.65 6.93
C TRP A 39 -7.13 -1.54 5.88
N LEU A 40 -8.02 -0.58 6.11
CA LEU A 40 -8.27 0.57 5.22
C LEU A 40 -7.35 1.76 5.50
N ASN A 41 -6.50 1.69 6.53
CA ASN A 41 -5.45 2.69 6.80
C ASN A 41 -4.20 2.51 5.91
N ARG A 42 -4.38 2.11 4.65
CA ARG A 42 -3.29 2.05 3.67
C ARG A 42 -3.08 3.43 3.08
N SER A 43 -2.04 4.12 3.54
CA SER A 43 -1.67 5.44 3.04
C SER A 43 -0.91 5.31 1.71
N ALA A 44 -1.66 5.21 0.61
CA ALA A 44 -1.09 5.23 -0.73
C ALA A 44 -0.78 6.66 -1.18
N ASP A 45 0.39 6.84 -1.80
CA ASP A 45 0.68 8.06 -2.54
C ASP A 45 -0.01 7.98 -3.91
N THR A 46 -0.76 9.02 -4.24
CA THR A 46 -1.44 9.16 -5.53
C THR A 46 -0.80 10.28 -6.35
N TYR A 47 -0.63 10.03 -7.64
CA TYR A 47 -0.04 10.97 -8.58
C TYR A 47 -0.99 11.14 -9.77
N GLN A 48 -1.61 12.32 -9.87
CA GLN A 48 -2.50 12.65 -10.97
C GLN A 48 -1.73 13.40 -12.06
N CYS A 49 -1.80 12.89 -13.30
CA CYS A 49 -1.23 13.53 -14.48
C CYS A 49 -2.00 14.81 -14.81
N LEU A 50 -1.31 15.94 -14.91
CA LEU A 50 -1.92 17.23 -15.21
C LEU A 50 -2.34 17.38 -16.68
N ALA A 51 -1.79 16.56 -17.58
CA ALA A 51 -2.09 16.62 -19.01
C ALA A 51 -3.36 15.84 -19.41
N CYS A 52 -3.64 14.71 -18.75
CA CYS A 52 -4.77 13.83 -19.14
C CYS A 52 -5.65 13.36 -17.97
N GLY A 53 -5.31 13.71 -16.72
CA GLY A 53 -6.09 13.35 -15.54
C GLY A 53 -5.90 11.92 -15.03
N ARG A 54 -5.10 11.07 -15.70
CA ARG A 54 -4.79 9.70 -15.24
C ARG A 54 -4.12 9.71 -13.87
N ILE A 55 -4.56 8.83 -12.97
CA ILE A 55 -4.04 8.71 -11.60
C ILE A 55 -3.24 7.42 -11.46
N GLU A 56 -2.01 7.54 -10.98
CA GLU A 56 -1.14 6.41 -10.59
C GLU A 56 -1.10 6.30 -9.06
N TRP A 57 -1.15 5.08 -8.54
CA TRP A 57 -1.19 4.78 -7.11
C TRP A 57 0.05 3.98 -6.73
N PHE A 58 0.76 4.43 -5.69
CA PHE A 58 1.90 3.72 -5.14
C PHE A 58 1.69 3.51 -3.65
N LEU A 59 1.74 2.25 -3.23
CA LEU A 59 1.79 1.89 -1.82
C LEU A 59 3.18 2.27 -1.29
N ASN A 60 3.21 2.91 -0.13
CA ASN A 60 4.48 3.28 0.49
C ASN A 60 5.02 2.04 1.20
N GLU A 61 6.29 1.68 1.04
CA GLU A 61 6.88 0.50 1.73
C GLU A 61 6.83 0.58 3.27
N GLY A 62 6.38 1.71 3.83
CA GLY A 62 6.02 1.86 5.25
C GLY A 62 4.55 1.57 5.61
N ASP A 63 3.71 1.14 4.67
CA ASP A 63 2.28 0.82 4.88
C ASP A 63 1.97 -0.68 5.06
N GLY A 64 3.02 -1.50 5.26
CA GLY A 64 2.86 -2.84 5.83
C GLY A 64 2.52 -3.95 4.83
N SER A 65 3.22 -4.05 3.70
CA SER A 65 3.44 -5.37 3.07
C SER A 65 4.54 -6.18 3.79
N GLY A 66 5.04 -5.63 4.90
CA GLY A 66 5.55 -6.35 6.06
C GLY A 66 4.67 -6.11 7.29
N ALA A 67 3.35 -6.23 7.17
CA ALA A 67 2.49 -6.18 8.35
C ALA A 67 2.71 -7.44 9.17
N ASP A 68 3.01 -7.22 10.44
CA ASP A 68 2.84 -8.20 11.49
C ASP A 68 1.48 -8.90 11.30
N THR A 69 1.49 -10.22 11.10
CA THR A 69 0.32 -11.03 10.74
C THR A 69 0.03 -12.04 11.83
N ASP A 70 -1.24 -12.26 12.19
CA ASP A 70 -1.59 -13.26 13.19
C ASP A 70 -1.38 -14.69 12.66
N CYS A 71 -0.71 -15.52 13.47
CA CYS A 71 -0.55 -16.93 13.17
C CYS A 71 -1.92 -17.64 13.20
N LEU A 72 -2.33 -18.23 12.07
CA LEU A 72 -3.63 -18.90 11.94
C LEU A 72 -3.81 -20.14 12.85
N SER A 73 -2.73 -20.65 13.44
CA SER A 73 -2.78 -21.79 14.34
C SER A 73 -2.93 -21.39 15.82
N CYS A 74 -2.24 -20.32 16.26
CA CYS A 74 -2.14 -19.98 17.68
C CYS A 74 -2.47 -18.51 18.02
N GLY A 75 -2.76 -17.66 17.03
CA GLY A 75 -3.09 -16.25 17.22
C GLY A 75 -1.93 -15.36 17.63
N THR A 76 -0.69 -15.85 17.67
CA THR A 76 0.48 -15.01 17.93
C THR A 76 0.83 -14.17 16.72
N VAL A 77 1.13 -12.89 16.93
CA VAL A 77 1.61 -11.97 15.90
C VAL A 77 2.97 -12.43 15.35
N MET A 78 3.04 -12.66 14.05
CA MET A 78 4.23 -13.00 13.28
C MET A 78 4.77 -11.77 12.58
N LYS A 79 6.06 -11.48 12.71
CA LYS A 79 6.70 -10.38 11.98
C LYS A 79 6.69 -10.62 10.47
N ALA A 80 6.68 -9.55 9.68
CA ALA A 80 6.81 -9.53 8.22
C ALA A 80 7.80 -10.56 7.63
N GLU A 81 8.94 -10.69 8.29
CA GLU A 81 10.08 -11.48 7.83
C GLU A 81 9.99 -12.96 8.25
N GLN A 82 8.99 -13.33 9.05
CA GLN A 82 8.84 -14.68 9.61
C GLN A 82 7.99 -15.57 8.69
N SER A 83 8.63 -16.58 8.08
CA SER A 83 7.95 -17.66 7.34
C SER A 83 7.46 -18.81 8.24
N LYS A 84 7.80 -18.77 9.53
CA LYS A 84 7.43 -19.76 10.54
C LYS A 84 7.12 -19.08 11.87
N CYS A 85 5.99 -19.45 12.49
CA CYS A 85 5.59 -18.92 13.77
C CYS A 85 6.60 -19.32 14.86
N SER A 86 7.14 -18.35 15.59
CA SER A 86 8.10 -18.59 16.67
C SER A 86 7.49 -19.26 17.91
N ASN A 87 6.16 -19.23 18.05
CA ASN A 87 5.46 -19.82 19.19
C ASN A 87 5.06 -21.28 18.97
N CYS A 88 4.35 -21.58 17.86
CA CYS A 88 3.82 -22.92 17.60
C CYS A 88 4.48 -23.65 16.43
N GLY A 89 5.37 -23.00 15.68
CA GLY A 89 6.07 -23.60 14.54
C GLY A 89 5.24 -23.72 13.25
N TRP A 90 4.03 -23.17 13.21
CA TRP A 90 3.18 -23.13 12.01
C TRP A 90 3.82 -22.38 10.84
N ASN A 91 3.63 -22.88 9.62
CA ASN A 91 4.06 -22.25 8.36
C ASN A 91 2.99 -22.40 7.27
N TYR A 92 3.03 -21.52 6.26
CA TYR A 92 2.23 -21.62 5.04
C TYR A 92 3.07 -22.39 4.01
N GLN A 93 2.81 -23.67 3.79
CA GLN A 93 3.42 -24.42 2.68
C GLN A 93 2.79 -24.03 1.35
#